data_AF-A0A9X0CYU3-F1
#
_entry.id   AF-A0A9X0CYU3-F1
#
_cell.length_a   1.000
_cell.length_b   1.000
_cell.length_c   1.000
_cell.angle_alpha   90.00
_cell.angle_beta   90.00
_cell.angle_gamma   90.00
#
_symmetry.space_group_name_H-M   'P 1'
#
loop_
_entity.id
_entity.type
_entity.pdbx_description
1 polymer ?
#
loop_
_entity_poly.entity_id
_entity_poly.type
_entity_poly.pdbx_seq_one_letter_code
_entity_poly.pdbx_strand_id
1 'polypeptide(L)'
;MMSQARSRILACKKILKTGLWNSWPHSTVLCCFIYRTYDKEDGQDLIFQHIYQNEAGREHPEPQMLKDRAFLSNFKAENAAYDIILVLNYSPCHLRADKLIGFYKEYKTLYSINSFEIRFSQLYITYSSPSEEVKERNKKVLRICSWQE
;
A
#
# COMPACT_ATOMS: atom_id res chain seq x y z
N MET A 1 1.50 -10.62 -26.40
CA MET A 1 1.53 -9.55 -25.38
C MET A 1 1.00 -10.12 -24.07
N MET A 2 1.80 -10.17 -23.00
CA MET A 2 1.25 -10.51 -21.67
C MET A 2 0.37 -9.34 -21.22
N SER A 3 -0.90 -9.59 -20.89
CA SER A 3 -1.78 -8.54 -20.38
C SER A 3 -1.18 -7.93 -19.11
N GLN A 4 -1.24 -6.60 -18.97
CA GLN A 4 -0.77 -5.86 -17.78
C GLN A 4 -1.26 -6.51 -16.47
N ALA A 5 -2.46 -7.09 -16.45
CA ALA A 5 -2.99 -7.84 -15.31
C ALA A 5 -2.12 -9.05 -14.90
N ARG A 6 -1.56 -9.81 -15.86
CA ARG A 6 -0.73 -11.00 -15.57
C ARG A 6 0.65 -10.62 -15.04
N SER A 7 1.26 -9.54 -15.54
CA SER A 7 2.55 -9.07 -15.00
C SER A 7 2.40 -8.52 -13.57
N ARG A 8 1.28 -7.86 -13.27
CA ARG A 8 0.91 -7.36 -11.93
C ARG A 8 0.76 -8.47 -10.91
N ILE A 9 -0.05 -9.50 -11.23
CA ILE A 9 -0.25 -10.66 -10.35
C ILE A 9 1.09 -11.36 -10.10
N LEU A 10 1.95 -11.47 -11.10
CA LEU A 10 3.27 -12.09 -10.95
C LEU A 10 4.21 -11.24 -10.06
N ALA A 11 4.22 -9.92 -10.21
CA ALA A 11 5.01 -9.01 -9.37
C ALA A 11 4.54 -9.01 -7.91
N CYS A 12 3.22 -8.92 -7.66
CA CYS A 12 2.65 -9.03 -6.32
C CYS A 12 2.94 -10.40 -5.71
N LYS A 13 2.77 -11.49 -6.47
CA LYS A 13 3.10 -12.85 -6.01
C LYS A 13 4.58 -12.99 -5.67
N LYS A 14 5.49 -12.36 -6.41
CA LYS A 14 6.92 -12.36 -6.09
C LYS A 14 7.20 -11.60 -4.79
N ILE A 15 6.67 -10.39 -4.62
CA ILE A 15 6.85 -9.59 -3.39
C ILE A 15 6.30 -10.32 -2.17
N LEU A 16 5.08 -10.85 -2.26
CA LEU A 16 4.46 -11.60 -1.16
C LEU A 16 5.21 -12.90 -0.83
N LYS A 17 5.90 -13.51 -1.80
CA LYS A 17 6.74 -14.69 -1.58
C LYS A 17 8.13 -14.36 -1.03
N THR A 18 8.62 -13.11 -1.18
CA THR A 18 9.92 -12.71 -0.59
C THR A 18 9.87 -12.51 0.91
N GLY A 19 8.68 -12.39 1.51
CA GLY A 19 8.47 -12.46 2.94
C GLY A 19 8.32 -13.90 3.44
N LEU A 20 9.20 -14.84 3.04
CA LEU A 20 9.16 -16.23 3.52
C LEU A 20 10.44 -16.55 4.29
N TRP A 21 10.30 -16.51 5.63
CA TRP A 21 11.05 -17.06 6.77
C TRP A 21 12.56 -17.38 6.72
N ASN A 22 13.20 -17.61 5.57
CA ASN A 22 14.58 -18.12 5.50
C ASN A 22 15.60 -17.11 4.95
N SER A 23 15.15 -15.93 4.54
CA SER A 23 15.99 -14.78 4.24
C SER A 23 15.17 -13.54 4.54
N TRP A 24 15.27 -12.97 5.74
CA TRP A 24 14.74 -11.64 6.00
C TRP A 24 15.36 -10.71 4.95
N PRO A 25 14.62 -10.22 3.95
CA PRO A 25 15.20 -9.23 3.07
C PRO A 25 15.45 -8.02 3.96
N HIS A 26 16.69 -7.55 4.05
CA HIS A 26 17.02 -6.30 4.77
C HIS A 26 16.30 -5.06 4.18
N SER A 27 15.50 -5.25 3.13
CA SER A 27 14.69 -4.27 2.45
C SER A 27 13.19 -4.57 2.54
N THR A 28 12.41 -3.58 2.95
CA THR A 28 10.99 -3.42 2.70
C THR A 28 10.75 -2.97 1.25
N VAL A 29 9.85 -3.67 0.57
CA VAL A 29 9.38 -3.36 -0.78
C VAL A 29 7.89 -3.02 -0.68
N LEU A 30 7.47 -1.95 -1.35
CA LEU A 30 6.08 -1.52 -1.49
C LEU A 30 5.77 -1.36 -2.97
N CYS A 31 4.77 -2.09 -3.46
CA CYS A 31 4.18 -1.84 -4.76
C CYS A 31 2.88 -1.05 -4.58
N CYS A 32 2.78 0.09 -5.25
CA CYS A 32 1.61 0.95 -5.22
C CYS A 32 0.85 0.80 -6.54
N PHE A 33 -0.47 0.67 -6.42
CA PHE A 33 -1.40 0.71 -7.54
C PHE A 33 -2.47 1.77 -7.28
N ILE A 34 -2.74 2.60 -8.28
CA ILE A 34 -3.90 3.50 -8.26
C ILE A 34 -4.78 3.12 -9.43
N TYR A 35 -6.03 2.85 -9.12
CA TYR A 35 -7.08 2.70 -10.11
C TYR A 35 -7.96 3.93 -10.12
N ARG A 36 -8.38 4.32 -11.31
CA ARG A 36 -9.41 5.32 -11.52
C ARG A 36 -10.71 4.61 -11.87
N THR A 37 -11.78 5.04 -11.23
CA THR A 37 -13.15 4.66 -11.53
C THR A 37 -13.89 5.88 -12.05
N TYR A 38 -14.56 5.70 -13.18
CA TYR A 38 -15.52 6.65 -13.73
C TYR A 38 -16.92 6.26 -13.26
N ASP A 39 -17.88 7.19 -13.28
CA ASP A 39 -19.20 6.94 -12.70
C ASP A 39 -19.91 5.70 -13.30
N LYS A 40 -19.98 4.67 -12.46
CA LYS A 40 -20.91 3.53 -12.37
C LYS A 40 -21.07 2.52 -13.51
N GLU A 41 -20.55 2.69 -14.72
CA GLU A 41 -20.75 1.67 -15.78
C GLU A 41 -19.48 1.21 -16.52
N ASP A 42 -18.40 1.99 -16.52
CA ASP A 42 -17.16 1.61 -17.19
C ASP A 42 -16.04 1.29 -16.20
N GLY A 43 -15.27 0.24 -16.51
CA GLY A 43 -14.38 -0.48 -15.61
C GLY A 43 -13.28 0.34 -14.90
N GLN A 44 -12.55 -0.35 -14.02
CA GLN A 44 -11.41 0.21 -13.31
C GLN A 44 -10.17 0.29 -14.21
N ASP A 45 -9.66 1.51 -14.43
CA ASP A 45 -8.43 1.72 -15.17
C ASP A 45 -7.23 1.84 -14.23
N LEU A 46 -6.18 1.06 -14.49
CA LEU A 46 -4.90 1.24 -13.81
C LEU A 46 -4.20 2.48 -14.35
N ILE A 47 -4.13 3.54 -13.54
CA ILE A 47 -3.49 4.79 -13.93
C ILE A 47 -2.07 4.94 -13.39
N PHE A 48 -1.73 4.21 -12.32
CA PHE A 48 -0.40 4.29 -11.72
C PHE A 48 0.03 2.93 -11.16
N GLN A 49 1.26 2.55 -11.48
CA GLN A 49 1.96 1.43 -10.87
C GLN A 49 3.41 1.82 -10.62
N HIS A 50 3.85 1.70 -9.37
CA HIS A 50 5.24 1.94 -9.02
C HIS A 50 5.72 1.01 -7.90
N ILE A 51 7.02 0.73 -7.87
CA ILE A 51 7.65 -0.07 -6.83
C ILE A 51 8.64 0.82 -6.09
N TYR A 52 8.41 0.99 -4.79
CA TYR A 52 9.30 1.64 -3.86
C TYR A 52 10.03 0.58 -3.05
N GLN A 53 11.31 0.80 -2.80
CA GLN A 53 12.14 -0.09 -2.00
C GLN A 53 13.03 0.76 -1.11
N ASN A 54 13.24 0.33 0.14
CA ASN A 54 14.37 0.86 0.90
C ASN A 54 15.60 -0.02 0.66
N GLU A 55 16.75 0.62 0.47
CA GLU A 55 18.03 -0.05 0.70
C GLU A 55 18.30 -0.05 2.20
N ALA A 56 19.06 -1.03 2.70
CA ALA A 56 19.34 -1.18 4.14
C ALA A 56 19.83 0.15 4.76
N GLY A 57 19.15 0.64 5.79
CA GLY A 57 19.46 1.90 6.47
C GLY A 57 18.91 3.19 5.82
N ARG A 58 18.16 3.10 4.71
CA ARG A 58 17.51 4.24 4.05
C ARG A 58 16.05 4.45 4.46
N GLU A 59 15.49 5.57 3.98
CA GLU A 59 14.09 5.94 4.18
C GLU A 59 13.14 4.80 3.79
N HIS A 60 12.16 4.53 4.65
CA HIS A 60 11.09 3.57 4.40
C HIS A 60 10.36 3.85 3.07
N PRO A 61 9.83 2.82 2.39
CA PRO A 61 9.19 3.02 1.10
C PRO A 61 7.87 3.83 1.18
N GLU A 62 7.13 3.78 2.30
CA GLU A 62 5.87 4.52 2.44
C GLU A 62 6.08 6.05 2.41
N PRO A 63 7.04 6.63 3.16
CA PRO A 63 7.41 8.04 2.99
C PRO A 63 7.92 8.41 1.59
N GLN A 64 8.68 7.52 0.93
CA GLN A 64 9.14 7.79 -0.44
C GLN A 64 7.94 7.97 -1.37
N MET A 65 6.95 7.07 -1.28
CA MET A 65 5.69 7.16 -2.03
C MET A 65 4.92 8.43 -1.70
N LEU A 66 4.77 8.78 -0.42
CA LEU A 66 4.01 9.96 -0.01
C LEU A 66 4.67 11.29 -0.42
N LYS A 67 5.96 11.29 -0.75
CA LYS A 67 6.69 12.46 -1.29
C LYS A 67 6.80 12.44 -2.81
N ASP A 68 6.47 11.32 -3.46
CA ASP A 68 6.63 11.19 -4.89
C ASP A 68 5.61 12.07 -5.63
N ARG A 69 6.13 13.01 -6.41
CA ARG A 69 5.31 13.89 -7.24
C ARG A 69 4.54 13.12 -8.30
N ALA A 70 5.10 12.05 -8.86
CA ALA A 70 4.41 11.24 -9.84
C ALA A 70 3.18 10.57 -9.21
N PHE A 71 3.34 9.92 -8.05
CA PHE A 71 2.22 9.42 -7.24
C PHE A 71 1.16 10.48 -6.97
N LEU A 72 1.55 11.63 -6.40
CA LEU A 72 0.61 12.69 -6.01
C LEU A 72 -0.12 13.34 -7.20
N SER A 73 0.54 13.44 -8.36
CA SER A 73 -0.05 14.06 -9.57
C SER A 73 -1.20 13.27 -10.20
N ASN A 74 -1.42 12.02 -9.76
CA ASN A 74 -2.51 11.18 -10.27
C ASN A 74 -3.88 11.60 -9.76
N PHE A 75 -3.94 12.29 -8.62
CA PHE A 75 -5.18 12.71 -7.99
C PHE A 75 -5.62 14.06 -8.55
N LYS A 76 -6.72 14.05 -9.30
CA LYS A 76 -7.38 15.25 -9.85
C LYS A 76 -8.80 15.34 -9.29
N ALA A 77 -9.27 16.57 -9.06
CA ALA A 77 -10.51 16.86 -8.34
C ALA A 77 -11.80 16.59 -9.15
N GLU A 78 -11.72 16.35 -10.47
CA GLU A 78 -12.91 16.30 -11.33
C GLU A 78 -13.37 14.86 -11.59
N ASN A 79 -14.62 14.56 -11.19
CA ASN A 79 -15.48 13.43 -11.60
C ASN A 79 -14.82 12.05 -11.72
N ALA A 80 -13.82 11.78 -10.88
CA ALA A 80 -13.16 10.50 -10.82
C ALA A 80 -13.04 10.09 -9.36
N ALA A 81 -13.28 8.81 -9.10
CA ALA A 81 -13.01 8.22 -7.80
C ALA A 81 -11.85 7.24 -7.91
N TYR A 82 -11.07 7.12 -6.83
CA TYR A 82 -9.81 6.40 -6.86
C TYR A 82 -9.79 5.25 -5.85
N ASP A 83 -9.23 4.13 -6.28
CA ASP A 83 -8.92 2.99 -5.44
C ASP A 83 -7.40 2.84 -5.36
N ILE A 84 -6.87 2.82 -4.13
CA ILE A 84 -5.44 2.67 -3.89
C ILE A 84 -5.19 1.31 -3.26
N ILE A 85 -4.26 0.55 -3.84
CA ILE A 85 -3.81 -0.73 -3.28
C ILE A 85 -2.31 -0.67 -3.07
N LEU A 86 -1.89 -0.86 -1.83
CA LEU A 86 -0.49 -1.00 -1.45
C LEU A 86 -0.19 -2.47 -1.16
N VAL A 87 0.85 -3.02 -1.77
CA VAL A 87 1.29 -4.40 -1.54
C VAL A 87 2.72 -4.36 -1.01
N LEU A 88 2.92 -4.81 0.23
CA LEU A 88 4.21 -4.79 0.92
C LEU A 88 4.71 -6.20 1.23
N ASN A 89 6.01 -6.36 1.41
CA ASN A 89 6.54 -7.59 2.01
C ASN A 89 6.39 -7.61 3.55
N TYR A 90 6.36 -6.44 4.19
CA TYR A 90 6.13 -6.26 5.63
C TYR A 90 4.98 -5.30 5.90
N SER A 91 4.23 -5.52 6.98
CA SER A 91 3.23 -4.55 7.44
C SER A 91 3.91 -3.21 7.78
N PRO A 92 3.28 -2.05 7.50
CA PRO A 92 3.82 -0.76 7.92
C PRO A 92 4.08 -0.72 9.43
N CYS A 93 5.18 -0.09 9.86
CA CYS A 93 5.39 0.17 11.28
C CYS A 93 4.45 1.28 11.78
N HIS A 94 4.26 1.42 13.09
CA HIS A 94 3.29 2.36 13.68
C HIS A 94 3.44 3.80 13.16
N LEU A 95 4.67 4.33 13.06
CA LEU A 95 4.92 5.66 12.52
C LEU A 95 4.54 5.80 11.04
N ARG A 96 4.64 4.74 10.25
CA ARG A 96 4.27 4.76 8.82
C ARG A 96 2.77 4.58 8.65
N ALA A 97 2.15 3.70 9.45
CA ALA A 97 0.70 3.54 9.50
C ALA A 97 0.00 4.88 9.77
N ASP A 98 0.51 5.68 10.70
CA ASP A 98 -0.07 6.99 11.01
C ASP A 98 -0.02 7.97 9.85
N LYS A 99 1.09 7.97 9.10
CA LYS A 99 1.22 8.80 7.90
C LYS A 99 0.27 8.36 6.80
N LEU A 100 0.11 7.05 6.60
CA LEU A 100 -0.84 6.50 5.62
C LEU A 100 -2.30 6.82 6.02
N ILE A 101 -2.64 6.75 7.31
CA ILE A 101 -3.96 7.15 7.81
C ILE A 101 -4.20 8.64 7.59
N GLY A 102 -3.20 9.49 7.88
CA GLY A 102 -3.28 10.92 7.65
C GLY A 102 -3.53 11.23 6.17
N PHE A 103 -2.74 10.65 5.28
CA PHE A 103 -2.91 10.75 3.83
C PHE A 103 -4.32 10.33 3.41
N TYR A 104 -4.79 9.14 3.84
CA TYR A 104 -6.12 8.66 3.44
C TYR A 104 -7.22 9.63 3.87
N LYS A 105 -7.19 10.15 5.10
CA LYS A 105 -8.22 11.08 5.60
C LYS A 105 -8.25 12.39 4.81
N GLU A 106 -7.08 12.95 4.55
CA GLU A 106 -6.93 14.18 3.78
C GLU A 106 -7.40 13.98 2.33
N TYR A 107 -6.87 12.97 1.65
CA TYR A 107 -7.13 12.76 0.23
C TYR A 107 -8.50 12.13 -0.07
N LYS A 108 -9.10 11.40 0.89
CA LYS A 108 -10.50 10.96 0.76
C LYS A 108 -11.44 12.15 0.60
N THR A 109 -11.20 13.21 1.38
CA THR A 109 -12.03 14.41 1.37
C THR A 109 -11.76 15.27 0.13
N LEU A 110 -10.49 15.36 -0.30
CA LEU A 110 -10.09 16.24 -1.40
C LEU A 110 -10.26 15.62 -2.79
N TYR A 111 -10.13 14.30 -2.93
CA TYR A 111 -9.96 13.64 -4.24
C TYR A 111 -10.80 12.38 -4.42
N SER A 112 -11.88 12.18 -3.64
CA SER A 112 -12.78 11.03 -3.82
C SER A 112 -12.08 9.66 -3.81
N ILE A 113 -11.20 9.43 -2.83
CA ILE A 113 -10.65 8.08 -2.61
C ILE A 113 -11.75 7.17 -2.05
N ASN A 114 -12.21 6.22 -2.86
CA ASN A 114 -13.22 5.23 -2.49
C ASN A 114 -12.64 4.19 -1.54
N SER A 115 -11.51 3.59 -1.93
CA SER A 115 -10.83 2.56 -1.14
C SER A 115 -9.33 2.81 -1.01
N PHE A 116 -8.80 2.42 0.15
CA PHE A 116 -7.37 2.43 0.44
C PHE A 116 -7.02 1.13 1.14
N GLU A 117 -6.43 0.20 0.39
CA GLU A 117 -6.16 -1.15 0.84
C GLU A 117 -4.65 -1.37 1.02
N ILE A 118 -4.25 -2.04 2.11
CA ILE A 118 -2.86 -2.42 2.37
C ILE A 118 -2.78 -3.93 2.52
N ARG A 119 -2.09 -4.60 1.61
CA ARG A 119 -1.78 -6.02 1.66
C ARG A 119 -0.32 -6.22 2.04
N PHE A 120 -0.02 -7.21 2.87
CA PHE A 120 1.35 -7.53 3.22
C PHE A 120 1.57 -9.02 3.44
N SER A 121 2.80 -9.51 3.26
CA SER A 121 3.14 -10.92 3.51
C SER A 121 3.53 -11.25 4.94
N GLN A 122 4.22 -10.34 5.64
CA GLN A 122 4.66 -10.56 7.02
C GLN A 122 4.26 -9.40 7.91
N LEU A 123 3.90 -9.70 9.16
CA LEU A 123 3.80 -8.66 10.19
C LEU A 123 5.20 -8.18 10.55
N TYR A 124 5.39 -6.86 10.58
CA TYR A 124 6.62 -6.26 11.09
C TYR A 124 6.62 -6.35 12.60
N ILE A 125 7.50 -7.19 13.15
CA ILE A 125 7.64 -7.40 14.60
C ILE A 125 8.78 -6.51 15.10
N THR A 126 8.46 -5.54 15.95
CA THR A 126 9.47 -4.88 16.79
C THR A 126 9.77 -5.80 17.98
N TYR A 127 11.04 -6.10 18.25
CA TYR A 127 11.48 -6.99 19.35
C TYR A 127 11.15 -6.50 20.77
N SER A 128 10.54 -5.32 20.90
CA SER A 128 9.87 -4.88 22.12
C SER A 128 8.42 -5.37 22.08
N SER A 129 8.04 -6.21 23.06
CA SER A 129 6.67 -6.69 23.26
C SER A 129 5.67 -5.56 22.98
N PRO A 130 4.91 -5.61 21.87
CA PRO A 130 4.02 -4.51 21.51
C PRO A 130 3.00 -4.38 22.64
N SER A 131 2.86 -3.16 23.19
CA SER A 131 1.84 -2.88 24.19
C SER A 131 0.45 -3.26 23.63
N GLU A 132 -0.51 -3.56 24.50
CA GLU A 132 -1.87 -3.90 24.06
C GLU A 132 -2.48 -2.81 23.17
N GLU A 133 -2.10 -1.54 23.36
CA GLU A 133 -2.46 -0.44 22.46
C GLU A 133 -1.93 -0.61 21.03
N VAL A 134 -0.67 -1.05 20.86
CA VAL A 134 -0.07 -1.31 19.54
C VAL A 134 -0.78 -2.49 18.87
N LYS A 135 -1.12 -3.54 19.62
CA LYS A 135 -1.89 -4.67 19.10
C LYS A 135 -3.28 -4.24 18.65
N GLU A 136 -4.00 -3.47 19.47
CA GLU A 136 -5.35 -3.01 19.15
C GLU A 136 -5.38 -1.98 18.01
N ARG A 137 -4.35 -1.14 17.91
CA ARG A 137 -4.15 -0.23 16.78
C ARG A 137 -3.81 -0.98 15.49
N ASN A 138 -2.94 -2.00 15.55
CA ASN A 138 -2.65 -2.86 14.42
C ASN A 138 -3.91 -3.63 13.97
N LYS A 139 -4.78 -4.06 14.89
CA LYS A 139 -6.10 -4.61 14.56
C LYS A 139 -7.01 -3.60 13.84
N LYS A 140 -6.97 -2.30 14.19
CA LYS A 140 -7.70 -1.24 13.47
C LYS A 140 -7.17 -1.02 12.05
N VAL A 141 -5.86 -1.07 11.85
CA VAL A 141 -5.24 -1.02 10.50
C VAL A 141 -5.60 -2.27 9.69
N LEU A 142 -5.57 -3.44 10.33
CA LEU A 142 -6.00 -4.72 9.74
C LEU A 142 -7.50 -4.74 9.37
N ARG A 143 -8.38 -4.07 10.14
CA ARG A 143 -9.81 -3.96 9.78
C ARG A 143 -10.09 -3.10 8.54
N ILE A 144 -9.15 -2.26 8.12
CA ILE A 144 -9.22 -1.52 6.85
C ILE A 144 -8.75 -2.39 5.68
N CYS A 145 -8.02 -3.48 5.96
CA CYS A 145 -7.36 -4.33 4.99
C CYS A 145 -7.98 -5.72 5.02
N SER A 146 -9.03 -5.95 4.23
CA SER A 146 -9.65 -7.26 4.12
C SER A 146 -8.65 -8.30 3.59
N TRP A 147 -8.17 -9.15 4.48
CA TRP A 147 -7.75 -10.51 4.14
C TRP A 147 -9.05 -11.28 3.90
N GLN A 148 -9.36 -11.61 2.65
CA GLN A 148 -10.31 -12.68 2.37
C GLN A 148 -9.49 -13.90 1.96
N GLU A 149 -9.64 -14.96 2.77
CA GLU A 149 -9.25 -16.33 2.46
C GLU A 149 -9.81 -16.79 1.11
#